data_AF-A0A843L3B3-F1
#
_entry.id   AF-A0A843L3B3-F1
#
_cell.length_a   1.000
_cell.length_b   1.000
_cell.length_c   1.000
_cell.angle_alpha   90.00
_cell.angle_beta   90.00
_cell.angle_gamma   90.00
#
_symmetry.space_group_name_H-M   'P 1'
#
loop_
_entity.id
_entity.type
_entity.pdbx_description
1 polymer ?
#
loop_
_entity_poly.entity_id
_entity_poly.type
_entity_poly.pdbx_seq_one_letter_code
_entity_poly.pdbx_strand_id
1 'polypeptide(L)'
;MKEVYYVKSFEEDFYTKTLVNNKKVNFQSVFEVIKDKKIKPNTKSFGRKMRLSTTILHETYMKTYRPQGIIFKTEEKPDYVFPFDLTVLAATKDIIVHYYRIKEKLHVYYNRTLIPGFEKFIFKDFKTMIKKYPSPTKAWIAVNKFRKKKGFNELPIQKFRLVEYDEAVFHKPIKITPIAIYGYRKETSLIAEKLNLPHYVSAKHFYKSVQNN
;
A
#
# COMPACT_ATOMS: atom_id res chain seq x y z
N MET A 1 -4.25 -9.86 -22.01
CA MET A 1 -4.37 -8.80 -20.97
C MET A 1 -2.97 -8.28 -20.67
N LYS A 2 -2.76 -6.96 -20.54
CA LYS A 2 -1.45 -6.43 -20.09
C LYS A 2 -1.10 -7.08 -18.76
N GLU A 3 0.18 -7.42 -18.61
CA GLU A 3 0.68 -8.07 -17.42
C GLU A 3 0.60 -7.14 -16.20
N VAL A 4 0.12 -7.65 -15.07
CA VAL A 4 -0.12 -6.85 -13.86
C VAL A 4 0.95 -7.18 -12.81
N TYR A 5 1.60 -6.13 -12.32
CA TYR A 5 2.61 -6.23 -11.26
C TYR A 5 2.07 -5.63 -9.97
N TYR A 6 2.33 -6.31 -8.86
CA TYR A 6 1.95 -5.86 -7.53
C TYR A 6 3.20 -5.50 -6.72
N VAL A 7 3.02 -4.60 -5.77
CA VAL A 7 4.04 -4.20 -4.82
C VAL A 7 3.59 -4.44 -3.39
N LYS A 8 4.45 -5.12 -2.62
CA LYS A 8 4.37 -5.13 -1.17
C LYS A 8 5.53 -4.34 -0.60
N SER A 9 5.20 -3.21 0.01
CA SER A 9 6.15 -2.37 0.77
C SER A 9 6.52 -2.98 2.11
N PHE A 10 7.79 -2.87 2.49
CA PHE A 10 8.35 -3.33 3.77
C PHE A 10 8.90 -2.15 4.58
N GLU A 11 9.10 -2.33 5.89
CA GLU A 11 9.86 -1.39 6.71
C GLU A 11 11.37 -1.44 6.37
N GLU A 12 12.14 -0.58 7.03
CA GLU A 12 13.59 -0.45 6.79
C GLU A 12 14.38 -1.73 7.05
N ASP A 13 13.90 -2.57 7.98
CA ASP A 13 14.49 -3.87 8.30
C ASP A 13 13.97 -5.02 7.42
N PHE A 14 13.23 -4.71 6.35
CA PHE A 14 12.65 -5.69 5.43
C PHE A 14 11.68 -6.67 6.09
N TYR A 15 11.00 -6.22 7.16
CA TYR A 15 9.85 -6.91 7.73
C TYR A 15 8.55 -6.19 7.38
N THR A 16 7.52 -6.98 7.10
CA THR A 16 6.15 -6.54 7.35
C THR A 16 5.92 -6.50 8.85
N LYS A 17 5.05 -5.59 9.28
CA LYS A 17 4.76 -5.38 10.69
C LYS A 17 3.29 -5.61 10.96
N THR A 18 2.99 -6.04 12.16
CA THR A 18 1.62 -6.13 12.66
C THR A 18 1.52 -5.52 14.05
N LEU A 19 0.30 -5.36 14.54
CA LEU A 19 0.02 -4.83 15.88
C LEU A 19 -0.42 -5.98 16.80
N VAL A 20 0.30 -6.18 17.89
CA VAL A 20 -0.04 -7.10 18.99
C VAL A 20 -0.03 -6.30 20.28
N ASN A 21 -1.15 -6.28 21.02
CA ASN A 21 -1.31 -5.51 22.26
C ASN A 21 -0.87 -4.04 22.11
N ASN A 22 -1.29 -3.39 21.02
CA ASN A 22 -0.91 -2.01 20.64
C ASN A 22 0.59 -1.78 20.43
N LYS A 23 1.41 -2.85 20.35
CA LYS A 23 2.83 -2.78 20.01
C LYS A 23 3.04 -3.29 18.59
N LYS A 24 3.90 -2.58 17.86
CA LYS A 24 4.30 -2.96 16.50
C LYS A 24 5.39 -4.02 16.58
N VAL A 25 5.13 -5.17 15.95
CA VAL A 25 6.05 -6.32 15.97
C VAL A 25 6.33 -6.80 14.56
N ASN A 26 7.44 -7.52 14.40
CA ASN A 26 7.80 -8.19 13.15
C ASN A 26 6.80 -9.30 12.85
N PHE A 27 6.36 -9.41 11.60
CA PHE A 27 5.36 -10.41 11.21
C PHE A 27 5.86 -11.37 10.14
N GLN A 28 6.38 -10.85 9.03
CA GLN A 28 6.95 -11.66 7.96
C GLN A 28 8.11 -10.89 7.32
N SER A 29 9.30 -11.48 7.31
CA SER A 29 10.48 -10.95 6.63
C SER A 29 10.38 -11.12 5.11
N VAL A 30 11.17 -10.35 4.37
CA VAL A 30 11.32 -10.55 2.92
C VAL A 30 11.86 -11.96 2.60
N PHE A 31 12.79 -12.49 3.40
CA PHE A 31 13.38 -13.82 3.18
C PHE A 31 12.33 -14.92 3.28
N GLU A 32 11.45 -14.86 4.28
CA GLU A 32 10.32 -15.79 4.41
C GLU A 32 9.34 -15.65 3.24
N VAL A 33 9.03 -14.42 2.83
CA VAL A 33 8.13 -14.18 1.68
C VAL A 33 8.67 -14.80 0.40
N ILE A 34 9.97 -14.64 0.12
CA ILE A 34 10.60 -15.20 -1.07
C ILE A 34 10.71 -16.72 -1.00
N LYS A 35 11.17 -17.25 0.15
CA LYS A 35 11.31 -18.70 0.38
C LYS A 35 9.97 -19.43 0.24
N ASP A 36 8.93 -18.91 0.91
CA ASP A 36 7.60 -19.55 0.92
C ASP A 36 6.76 -19.18 -0.32
N LYS A 37 7.23 -18.21 -1.12
CA LYS A 37 6.48 -17.61 -2.24
C LYS A 37 5.07 -17.20 -1.83
N LYS A 38 4.95 -16.62 -0.63
CA LYS A 38 3.66 -16.36 0.01
C LYS A 38 3.70 -15.12 0.88
N ILE A 39 2.69 -14.26 0.74
CA ILE A 39 2.49 -13.10 1.62
C ILE A 39 1.24 -13.31 2.46
N LYS A 40 1.36 -13.12 3.78
CA LYS A 40 0.25 -13.25 4.72
C LYS A 40 -0.40 -11.88 5.04
N PRO A 41 -1.72 -11.82 5.28
CA PRO A 41 -2.40 -10.64 5.81
C PRO A 41 -1.77 -10.19 7.13
N ASN A 42 -1.32 -8.93 7.19
CA ASN A 42 -0.52 -8.41 8.31
C ASN A 42 -1.11 -7.14 8.93
N THR A 43 -2.15 -6.56 8.32
CA THR A 43 -2.72 -5.26 8.70
C THR A 43 -4.15 -5.43 9.18
N LYS A 44 -4.46 -4.90 10.37
CA LYS A 44 -5.82 -4.76 10.91
C LYS A 44 -6.08 -3.28 11.24
N SER A 45 -6.69 -2.56 10.31
CA SER A 45 -6.97 -1.13 10.44
C SER A 45 -8.46 -0.84 10.33
N PHE A 46 -8.94 0.17 11.08
CA PHE A 46 -10.33 0.67 11.03
C PHE A 46 -11.37 -0.39 11.43
N GLY A 47 -11.06 -1.24 12.42
CA GLY A 47 -11.98 -2.29 12.88
C GLY A 47 -12.28 -3.39 11.86
N ARG A 48 -11.58 -3.41 10.71
CA ARG A 48 -11.83 -4.39 9.63
C ARG A 48 -11.14 -5.73 9.89
N LYS A 49 -11.49 -6.72 9.06
CA LYS A 49 -10.81 -8.03 8.99
C LYS A 49 -9.31 -7.82 8.72
N MET A 50 -8.49 -8.77 9.19
CA MET A 50 -7.08 -8.82 8.86
C MET A 50 -6.91 -8.85 7.34
N ARG A 51 -6.00 -8.04 6.82
CA ARG A 51 -5.81 -7.89 5.38
C ARG A 51 -4.34 -7.71 5.00
N LEU A 52 -4.04 -8.08 3.77
CA LEU A 52 -2.84 -7.71 3.04
C LEU A 52 -3.20 -6.54 2.12
N SER A 53 -2.59 -5.38 2.35
CA SER A 53 -2.59 -4.26 1.39
C SER A 53 -1.33 -4.31 0.53
N THR A 54 -1.51 -4.13 -0.78
CA THR A 54 -0.48 -4.06 -1.82
C THR A 54 -0.85 -2.96 -2.82
N THR A 55 0.10 -2.52 -3.64
CA THR A 55 -0.16 -1.53 -4.71
C THR A 55 -0.13 -2.24 -6.05
N ILE A 56 -1.02 -1.89 -6.97
CA ILE A 56 -0.97 -2.32 -8.37
C ILE A 56 -0.13 -1.32 -9.15
N LEU A 57 0.94 -1.78 -9.80
CA LEU A 57 1.73 -0.88 -10.64
C LEU A 57 0.97 -0.54 -11.92
N HIS A 58 0.79 0.75 -12.14
CA HIS A 58 0.13 1.32 -13.31
C HIS A 58 0.80 2.63 -13.71
N GLU A 59 0.70 3.02 -14.98
CA GLU A 59 1.34 4.24 -15.50
C GLU A 59 0.92 5.52 -14.77
N THR A 60 -0.28 5.54 -14.20
CA THR A 60 -0.79 6.68 -13.41
C THR A 60 -0.64 6.51 -11.90
N TYR A 61 -0.32 5.31 -11.42
CA TYR A 61 -0.12 4.96 -10.01
C TYR A 61 1.22 4.22 -9.84
N MET A 62 2.31 4.98 -9.90
CA MET A 62 3.68 4.43 -9.82
C MET A 62 4.37 4.67 -8.47
N LYS A 63 3.71 5.35 -7.51
CA LYS A 63 4.24 5.50 -6.15
C LYS A 63 3.85 4.27 -5.32
N THR A 64 4.52 4.13 -4.19
CA THR A 64 4.33 3.02 -3.26
C THR A 64 4.22 3.57 -1.85
N TYR A 65 3.60 2.82 -0.94
CA TYR A 65 3.46 3.24 0.45
C TYR A 65 4.81 3.52 1.13
N ARG A 66 5.83 2.69 0.84
CA ARG A 66 7.20 2.86 1.34
C ARG A 66 8.21 2.78 0.21
N PRO A 67 9.41 3.37 0.39
CA PRO A 67 10.40 3.45 -0.66
C PRO A 67 11.13 2.13 -0.92
N GLN A 68 10.86 1.06 -0.14
CA GLN A 68 11.39 -0.28 -0.40
C GLN A 68 10.35 -1.39 -0.26
N GLY A 69 10.63 -2.51 -0.92
CA GLY A 69 9.88 -3.74 -0.78
C GLY A 69 10.10 -4.71 -1.93
N ILE A 70 9.08 -5.50 -2.23
CA ILE A 70 9.13 -6.48 -3.31
C ILE A 70 8.10 -6.17 -4.39
N ILE A 71 8.47 -6.51 -5.62
CA ILE A 71 7.61 -6.54 -6.79
C ILE A 71 7.31 -8.00 -7.10
N PHE A 72 6.05 -8.32 -7.36
CA PHE A 72 5.62 -9.69 -7.56
C PHE A 72 4.43 -9.80 -8.51
N LYS A 73 4.18 -11.01 -9.00
CA LYS A 73 2.95 -11.40 -9.70
C LYS A 73 2.14 -12.37 -8.84
N THR A 74 0.83 -12.40 -9.06
CA THR A 74 -0.06 -13.41 -8.47
C THR A 74 -1.22 -13.65 -9.43
N GLU A 75 -1.75 -14.87 -9.42
CA GLU A 75 -2.98 -15.23 -10.13
C GLU A 75 -4.22 -14.94 -9.27
N GLU A 76 -4.02 -14.69 -7.97
CA GLU A 76 -5.10 -14.42 -7.04
C GLU A 76 -5.66 -13.03 -7.28
N LYS A 77 -7.00 -12.94 -7.33
CA LYS A 77 -7.70 -11.66 -7.49
C LYS A 77 -7.82 -10.95 -6.14
N PRO A 78 -7.60 -9.63 -6.07
CA PRO A 78 -7.90 -8.85 -4.87
C PRO A 78 -9.37 -9.01 -4.48
N ASP A 79 -9.65 -9.04 -3.18
CA ASP A 79 -11.01 -8.97 -2.65
C ASP A 79 -11.67 -7.62 -3.03
N TYR A 80 -10.88 -6.56 -3.04
CA TYR A 80 -11.27 -5.24 -3.52
C TYR A 80 -10.05 -4.33 -3.75
N VAL A 81 -10.27 -3.17 -4.36
CA VAL A 81 -9.26 -2.15 -4.63
C VAL A 81 -9.73 -0.76 -4.17
N PHE A 82 -8.79 0.07 -3.69
CA PHE A 82 -8.97 1.49 -3.41
C PHE A 82 -8.02 2.35 -4.27
N PRO A 83 -8.42 3.57 -4.64
CA PRO A 83 -7.55 4.50 -5.38
C PRO A 83 -6.57 5.27 -4.47
N PHE A 84 -6.48 4.92 -3.18
CA PHE A 84 -5.67 5.60 -2.16
C PHE A 84 -5.59 4.78 -0.86
N ASP A 85 -4.73 5.21 0.06
CA ASP A 85 -4.70 4.76 1.45
C ASP A 85 -6.00 5.11 2.19
N LEU A 86 -6.67 4.12 2.75
CA LEU A 86 -7.92 4.32 3.53
C LEU A 86 -7.83 5.36 4.65
N THR A 87 -6.63 5.66 5.17
CA THR A 87 -6.41 6.68 6.19
C THR A 87 -6.97 8.03 5.81
N VAL A 88 -7.00 8.38 4.52
CA VAL A 88 -7.57 9.66 4.03
C VAL A 88 -9.06 9.82 4.35
N LEU A 89 -9.76 8.72 4.64
CA LEU A 89 -11.18 8.67 4.98
C LEU A 89 -11.44 8.43 6.48
N ALA A 90 -10.43 8.58 7.33
CA ALA A 90 -10.64 8.57 8.78
C ALA A 90 -11.54 9.75 9.21
N ALA A 91 -12.52 9.45 10.07
CA ALA A 91 -13.44 10.41 10.68
C ALA A 91 -12.73 11.18 11.81
N THR A 92 -11.77 12.01 11.42
CA THR A 92 -10.93 12.80 12.30
C THR A 92 -10.67 14.16 11.65
N LYS A 93 -10.49 15.17 12.50
CA LYS A 93 -10.08 16.52 12.07
C LYS A 93 -8.64 16.51 11.55
N ASP A 94 -7.75 15.79 12.24
CA ASP A 94 -6.34 15.65 11.83
C ASP A 94 -6.04 14.24 11.38
N ILE A 95 -5.64 14.07 10.12
CA ILE A 95 -5.13 12.77 9.67
C ILE A 95 -3.64 12.66 9.97
N ILE A 96 -3.32 11.93 11.03
CA ILE A 96 -1.93 11.61 11.38
C ILE A 96 -1.55 10.38 10.56
N VAL A 97 -1.02 10.64 9.37
CA VAL A 97 -0.61 9.60 8.43
C VAL A 97 0.88 9.39 8.53
N HIS A 98 1.23 8.61 9.55
CA HIS A 98 2.50 7.96 9.82
C HIS A 98 2.53 7.70 11.33
N TYR A 99 3.16 6.59 11.69
CA TYR A 99 3.73 6.43 13.02
C TYR A 99 4.87 7.45 13.16
N TYR A 100 4.56 8.72 13.43
CA TYR A 100 5.61 9.65 13.85
C TYR A 100 5.84 9.43 15.34
N ARG A 101 7.10 9.15 15.68
CA ARG A 101 7.60 9.16 17.06
C ARG A 101 7.56 10.63 17.50
N ILE A 102 6.53 11.02 18.26
CA ILE A 102 6.53 12.30 18.97
C ILE A 102 6.97 11.96 20.39
N LYS A 103 8.17 12.42 20.80
CA LYS A 103 8.69 12.24 22.17
C LYS A 103 8.62 10.80 22.67
N GLU A 104 9.19 9.86 21.89
CA GLU A 104 9.28 8.42 22.21
C GLU A 104 7.96 7.63 22.32
N LYS A 105 6.80 8.28 22.22
CA LYS A 105 5.49 7.60 22.26
C LYS A 105 5.06 7.18 20.85
N LEU A 106 4.87 5.88 20.67
CA LEU A 106 4.23 5.32 19.47
C LEU A 106 2.73 5.62 19.56
N HIS A 107 2.27 6.63 18.85
CA HIS A 107 0.83 6.89 18.77
C HIS A 107 0.19 5.96 17.73
N VAL A 108 -0.52 4.93 18.21
CA VAL A 108 -1.24 3.98 17.38
C VAL A 108 -2.64 4.53 17.08
N TYR A 109 -2.81 5.20 15.94
CA TYR A 109 -4.08 5.82 15.55
C TYR A 109 -5.00 4.93 14.68
N TYR A 110 -4.75 3.61 14.62
CA TYR A 110 -5.47 2.71 13.71
C TYR A 110 -6.90 2.36 14.16
N ASN A 111 -7.30 2.76 15.37
CA ASN A 111 -8.67 2.65 15.85
C ASN A 111 -9.44 3.97 15.65
N ARG A 112 -9.56 4.41 14.39
CA ARG A 112 -10.45 5.53 14.03
C ARG A 112 -11.59 4.98 13.20
N THR A 113 -12.79 5.49 13.44
CA THR A 113 -13.96 5.25 12.61
C THR A 113 -13.72 5.83 11.22
N LEU A 114 -14.18 5.16 10.16
CA LEU A 114 -14.18 5.74 8.82
C LEU A 114 -15.42 6.64 8.64
N ILE A 115 -15.31 7.68 7.81
CA ILE A 115 -16.44 8.55 7.49
C ILE A 115 -17.56 7.70 6.86
N PRO A 116 -18.80 7.69 7.37
CA PRO A 116 -19.89 6.89 6.82
C PRO A 116 -20.15 7.14 5.33
N GLY A 117 -20.26 6.08 4.53
CA GLY A 117 -20.38 6.14 3.07
C GLY A 117 -19.05 6.12 2.32
N PHE A 118 -17.95 5.77 2.99
CA PHE A 118 -16.63 5.58 2.37
C PHE A 118 -16.61 4.41 1.37
N GLU A 119 -17.56 3.48 1.50
CA GLU A 119 -17.70 2.27 0.69
C GLU A 119 -17.84 2.59 -0.80
N LYS A 120 -18.29 3.81 -1.15
CA LYS A 120 -18.37 4.29 -2.54
C LYS A 120 -17.01 4.37 -3.27
N PHE A 121 -15.91 4.27 -2.51
CA PHE A 121 -14.53 4.23 -3.00
C PHE A 121 -13.95 2.80 -3.04
N ILE A 122 -14.72 1.79 -2.64
CA ILE A 122 -14.36 0.37 -2.79
C ILE A 122 -14.74 -0.08 -4.19
N PHE A 123 -13.79 -0.68 -4.90
CA PHE A 123 -14.01 -1.24 -6.23
C PHE A 123 -13.77 -2.74 -6.22
N LYS A 124 -14.51 -3.46 -7.06
CA LYS A 124 -14.35 -4.92 -7.24
C LYS A 124 -13.02 -5.26 -7.92
N ASP A 125 -12.55 -4.39 -8.81
CA ASP A 125 -11.35 -4.61 -9.59
C ASP A 125 -10.68 -3.29 -9.97
N PHE A 126 -9.42 -3.40 -10.39
CA PHE A 126 -8.61 -2.23 -10.76
C PHE A 126 -9.14 -1.52 -12.01
N LYS A 127 -9.73 -2.25 -12.97
CA LYS A 127 -10.26 -1.67 -14.21
C LYS A 127 -11.41 -0.70 -13.95
N THR A 128 -12.32 -1.06 -13.05
CA THR A 128 -13.43 -0.21 -12.63
C THR A 128 -12.95 0.98 -11.80
N MET A 129 -11.95 0.76 -10.93
CA MET A 129 -11.31 1.83 -10.17
C MET A 129 -10.67 2.87 -11.08
N ILE A 130 -9.81 2.45 -12.01
CA ILE A 130 -9.06 3.38 -12.88
C ILE A 130 -9.96 4.13 -13.85
N LYS A 131 -11.06 3.53 -14.30
CA LYS A 131 -12.07 4.23 -15.12
C LYS A 131 -12.69 5.42 -14.37
N LYS A 132 -12.92 5.28 -13.06
CA LYS A 132 -13.52 6.34 -12.22
C LYS A 132 -12.48 7.31 -11.67
N TYR A 133 -11.29 6.81 -11.35
CA TYR A 133 -10.17 7.56 -10.81
C TYR A 133 -8.92 7.32 -11.66
N PRO A 134 -8.82 7.94 -12.85
CA PRO A 134 -7.72 7.70 -13.78
C PRO A 134 -6.39 8.28 -13.29
N SER A 135 -6.42 9.17 -12.29
CA SER A 135 -5.21 9.76 -11.71
C SER A 135 -5.37 10.06 -10.21
N PRO A 136 -4.23 10.12 -9.47
CA PRO A 136 -4.19 10.58 -8.08
C PRO A 136 -4.93 11.90 -7.86
N THR A 137 -4.79 12.87 -8.76
CA THR A 137 -5.47 14.18 -8.66
C THR A 137 -6.99 14.04 -8.66
N LYS A 138 -7.57 13.17 -9.52
CA LYS A 138 -9.01 12.92 -9.53
C LYS A 138 -9.47 12.25 -8.24
N ALA A 139 -8.68 11.31 -7.72
CA ALA A 139 -8.94 10.67 -6.44
C ALA A 139 -8.90 11.69 -5.28
N TRP A 140 -7.89 12.56 -5.24
CA TRP A 140 -7.74 13.63 -4.24
C TRP A 140 -8.95 14.56 -4.17
N ILE A 141 -9.38 15.08 -5.33
CA ILE A 141 -10.55 15.95 -5.42
C ILE A 141 -11.80 15.24 -4.89
N ALA A 142 -11.99 13.97 -5.26
CA ALA A 142 -13.15 13.20 -4.82
C ALA A 142 -13.14 12.91 -3.31
N VAL A 143 -11.96 12.64 -2.72
CA VAL A 143 -11.77 12.49 -1.27
C VAL A 143 -12.15 13.78 -0.55
N ASN A 144 -11.56 14.91 -0.94
CA ASN A 144 -11.81 16.19 -0.27
C ASN A 144 -13.27 16.66 -0.42
N LYS A 145 -13.86 16.49 -1.61
CA LYS A 145 -15.30 16.74 -1.82
C LYS A 145 -16.16 15.87 -0.92
N PHE A 146 -15.81 14.60 -0.75
CA PHE A 146 -16.53 13.69 0.14
C PHE A 146 -16.40 14.10 1.62
N ARG A 147 -15.19 14.44 2.07
CA ARG A 147 -14.93 14.91 3.44
C ARG A 147 -15.74 16.17 3.76
N LYS A 148 -15.69 17.19 2.90
CA LYS A 148 -16.49 18.42 3.05
C LYS A 148 -17.99 18.13 3.14
N LYS A 149 -18.52 17.30 2.22
CA LYS A 149 -19.94 16.91 2.23
C LYS A 149 -20.36 16.22 3.53
N LYS A 150 -19.43 15.59 4.24
CA LYS A 150 -19.66 14.86 5.49
C LYS A 150 -19.31 15.68 6.74
N GLY A 151 -19.06 16.99 6.61
CA GLY A 151 -18.76 17.89 7.72
C GLY A 151 -17.31 17.82 8.22
N PHE A 152 -16.39 17.26 7.44
CA PHE A 152 -14.96 17.20 7.75
C PHE A 152 -14.16 18.20 6.93
N ASN A 153 -13.04 18.67 7.49
CA ASN A 153 -12.10 19.52 6.78
C ASN A 153 -11.45 18.79 5.59
N GLU A 154 -11.12 19.57 4.56
CA GLU A 154 -10.22 19.11 3.50
C GLU A 154 -8.86 18.73 4.07
N LEU A 155 -8.22 17.81 3.37
CA LEU A 155 -6.88 17.39 3.70
C LEU A 155 -5.88 18.41 3.21
N PRO A 156 -4.84 18.70 4.02
CA PRO A 156 -3.80 19.60 3.61
C PRO A 156 -2.94 18.90 2.53
N ILE A 157 -2.37 19.67 1.60
CA ILE A 157 -1.70 19.17 0.39
C ILE A 157 -0.58 18.15 0.69
N GLN A 158 0.06 18.23 1.85
CA GLN A 158 1.09 17.28 2.29
C GLN A 158 0.56 15.84 2.41
N LYS A 159 -0.75 15.64 2.49
CA LYS A 159 -1.40 14.32 2.48
C LYS A 159 -1.69 13.79 1.08
N PHE A 160 -1.44 14.57 0.02
CA PHE A 160 -1.62 14.13 -1.36
C PHE A 160 -0.86 12.84 -1.68
N ARG A 161 0.29 12.61 -1.05
CA ARG A 161 1.07 11.37 -1.23
C ARG A 161 0.30 10.07 -1.00
N LEU A 162 -0.81 10.13 -0.26
CA LEU A 162 -1.64 8.98 0.09
C LEU A 162 -2.63 8.60 -0.98
N VAL A 163 -2.79 9.44 -1.98
CA VAL A 163 -3.57 9.14 -3.18
C VAL A 163 -2.69 8.87 -4.40
N GLU A 164 -1.36 8.94 -4.25
CA GLU A 164 -0.42 8.69 -5.35
C GLU A 164 -0.20 7.19 -5.65
N TYR A 165 -0.78 6.32 -4.82
CA TYR A 165 -0.75 4.86 -4.96
C TYR A 165 -2.13 4.29 -4.65
N ASP A 166 -2.50 3.21 -5.33
CA ASP A 166 -3.70 2.43 -5.02
C ASP A 166 -3.41 1.35 -3.96
N GLU A 167 -4.48 0.81 -3.37
CA GLU A 167 -4.43 -0.36 -2.51
C GLU A 167 -5.27 -1.50 -3.10
N ALA A 168 -4.62 -2.55 -3.59
CA ALA A 168 -5.22 -3.87 -3.78
C ALA A 168 -5.17 -4.66 -2.48
N VAL A 169 -6.34 -5.15 -2.06
CA VAL A 169 -6.51 -5.80 -0.77
C VAL A 169 -6.89 -7.26 -0.91
N PHE A 170 -6.24 -8.09 -0.09
CA PHE A 170 -6.51 -9.52 0.05
C PHE A 170 -6.80 -9.85 1.53
N HIS A 171 -7.86 -10.60 1.79
CA HIS A 171 -8.21 -11.09 3.14
C HIS A 171 -7.54 -12.41 3.49
N LYS A 172 -7.00 -13.12 2.49
CA LYS A 172 -6.32 -14.40 2.65
C LYS A 172 -4.83 -14.26 2.27
N PRO A 173 -3.97 -15.16 2.77
CA PRO A 173 -2.62 -15.27 2.25
C PRO A 173 -2.62 -15.56 0.77
N ILE A 174 -1.72 -14.90 0.04
CA ILE A 174 -1.60 -15.05 -1.41
C ILE A 174 -0.29 -15.74 -1.77
N LYS A 175 -0.32 -16.62 -2.78
CA LYS A 175 0.86 -17.12 -3.48
C LYS A 175 1.36 -16.05 -4.44
N ILE A 176 2.68 -15.95 -4.53
CA ILE A 176 3.34 -14.95 -5.36
C ILE A 176 4.43 -15.58 -6.22
N THR A 177 4.69 -14.97 -7.36
CA THR A 177 5.94 -15.12 -8.10
C THR A 177 6.74 -13.85 -7.85
N PRO A 178 7.78 -13.89 -7.00
CA PRO A 178 8.65 -12.74 -6.81
C PRO A 178 9.36 -12.37 -8.12
N ILE A 179 9.42 -11.07 -8.41
CA ILE A 179 10.02 -10.56 -9.64
C ILE A 179 11.27 -9.74 -9.35
N ALA A 180 11.21 -8.86 -8.36
CA ALA A 180 12.32 -7.97 -8.02
C ALA A 180 12.22 -7.46 -6.59
N ILE A 181 13.35 -7.01 -6.04
CA ILE A 181 13.40 -6.18 -4.85
C ILE A 181 13.58 -4.73 -5.31
N TYR A 182 12.88 -3.79 -4.67
CA TYR A 182 13.07 -2.37 -4.93
C TYR A 182 13.44 -1.59 -3.68
N GLY A 183 14.25 -0.55 -3.86
CA GLY A 183 14.59 0.44 -2.84
C GLY A 183 15.95 1.09 -3.09
N TYR A 184 16.10 2.32 -2.61
CA TYR A 184 17.22 3.20 -2.96
C TYR A 184 18.48 2.97 -2.12
N ARG A 185 18.39 2.25 -1.00
CA ARG A 185 19.53 2.05 -0.09
C ARG A 185 20.39 0.85 -0.50
N LYS A 186 21.69 0.89 -0.19
CA LYS A 186 22.66 -0.18 -0.48
C LYS A 186 22.24 -1.53 0.11
N GLU A 187 21.67 -1.54 1.31
CA GLU A 187 21.17 -2.75 1.98
C GLU A 187 20.11 -3.47 1.15
N THR A 188 19.32 -2.71 0.38
CA THR A 188 18.30 -3.26 -0.52
C THR A 188 18.93 -4.07 -1.64
N SER A 189 20.02 -3.56 -2.23
CA SER A 189 20.77 -4.25 -3.28
C SER A 189 21.38 -5.55 -2.75
N LEU A 190 21.98 -5.50 -1.56
CA LEU A 190 22.58 -6.69 -0.92
C LEU A 190 21.53 -7.77 -0.61
N ILE A 191 20.32 -7.37 -0.20
CA ILE A 191 19.21 -8.30 0.01
C ILE A 191 18.75 -8.92 -1.30
N ALA A 192 18.65 -8.12 -2.36
CA ALA A 192 18.28 -8.61 -3.69
C ALA A 192 19.27 -9.66 -4.21
N GLU A 193 20.57 -9.38 -4.09
CA GLU A 193 21.65 -10.28 -4.45
C GLU A 193 21.57 -11.60 -3.67
N LYS A 194 21.42 -11.54 -2.33
CA LYS A 194 21.25 -12.73 -1.48
C LYS A 194 20.04 -13.59 -1.85
N LEU A 195 18.99 -12.96 -2.38
CA LEU A 195 17.76 -13.63 -2.79
C LEU A 195 17.78 -14.04 -4.27
N ASN A 196 18.88 -13.77 -4.99
CA ASN A 196 19.01 -13.94 -6.43
C ASN A 196 17.84 -13.30 -7.21
N LEU A 197 17.49 -12.07 -6.83
CA LEU A 197 16.43 -11.28 -7.47
C LEU A 197 17.00 -9.98 -8.05
N PRO A 198 16.49 -9.51 -9.19
CA PRO A 198 16.79 -8.18 -9.72
C PRO A 198 16.54 -7.08 -8.68
N HIS A 199 17.43 -6.07 -8.67
CA HIS A 199 17.30 -4.88 -7.86
C HIS A 199 16.90 -3.67 -8.71
N TYR A 200 15.98 -2.86 -8.19
CA TYR A 200 15.63 -1.57 -8.77
C TYR A 200 15.61 -0.47 -7.72
N VAL A 201 16.06 0.73 -8.06
CA VAL A 201 16.05 1.87 -7.11
C VAL A 201 14.64 2.29 -6.69
N SER A 202 13.61 2.01 -7.51
CA SER A 202 12.20 2.14 -7.13
C SER A 202 11.26 1.32 -8.02
N ALA A 203 10.04 1.07 -7.56
CA ALA A 203 9.02 0.38 -8.34
C ALA A 203 8.66 1.10 -9.67
N LYS A 204 8.78 2.43 -9.69
CA LYS A 204 8.66 3.23 -10.93
C LYS A 204 9.73 2.88 -11.96
N HIS A 205 10.98 2.67 -11.53
CA HIS A 205 12.07 2.30 -12.45
C HIS A 205 11.83 0.91 -13.03
N PHE A 206 11.42 -0.05 -12.19
CA PHE A 206 10.98 -1.35 -12.66
C PHE A 206 9.86 -1.26 -13.69
N TYR A 207 8.78 -0.52 -13.37
CA TYR A 207 7.62 -0.43 -14.27
C TYR A 207 8.01 0.14 -15.63
N LYS A 208 8.88 1.17 -15.65
CA LYS A 208 9.41 1.73 -16.90
C LYS A 208 10.27 0.74 -17.68
N SER A 209 11.11 -0.06 -17.03
CA SER A 209 11.96 -1.03 -17.74
C SER A 209 11.16 -2.13 -18.42
N VAL A 210 9.99 -2.49 -17.90
CA VAL A 210 9.12 -3.52 -18.50
C VAL A 210 8.07 -2.98 -19.47
N GLN A 211 7.89 -1.65 -19.57
CA GLN A 211 7.05 -1.05 -20.62
C GLN A 211 7.82 -0.74 -21.90
N ASN A 212 9.15 -0.65 -21.82
CA ASN A 212 10.04 -0.36 -22.95
C ASN A 212 10.59 -1.63 -23.63
N ASN A 213 10.20 -2.80 -23.13
CA ASN A 213 10.47 -4.12 -23.70
C ASN A 213 9.17 -4.72 -24.21
#